data_AF-A0A7T4FM49-F1
#
_entry.id   AF-A0A7T4FM49-F1
#
_cell.length_a   1.000
_cell.length_b   1.000
_cell.length_c   1.000
_cell.angle_alpha   90.00
_cell.angle_beta   90.00
_cell.angle_gamma   90.00
#
_symmetry.space_group_name_H-M   'P 1'
#
loop_
_entity.id
_entity.type
_entity.pdbx_description
1 polymer ?
#
loop_
_entity_poly.entity_id
_entity_poly.type
_entity_poly.pdbx_seq_one_letter_code
_entity_poly.pdbx_strand_id
1 'polypeptide(L)'
;MENLFKINDKRFDSGNIKTLINQNWQNIGNIETSDKFINLVIFNLNGDKAKNYTFHIDNLKFNEGFYFLVNSTQGFGYSGGYIRIVNGTIQIRCTSDSNHSFYLRSMQIYN
;
A
#
# COMPACT_ATOMS: atom_id res chain seq x y z
N MET A 1 -11.37 14.87 15.51
CA MET A 1 -11.23 13.65 16.32
C MET A 1 -10.46 12.64 15.49
N GLU A 2 -9.16 12.54 15.74
CA GLU A 2 -8.30 11.55 15.11
C GLU A 2 -8.77 10.17 15.54
N ASN A 3 -9.35 9.41 14.61
CA ASN A 3 -9.61 7.99 14.82
C ASN A 3 -8.26 7.27 14.86
N LEU A 4 -7.62 7.28 16.02
CA LEU A 4 -6.64 6.28 16.42
C LEU A 4 -7.41 4.96 16.56
N PHE A 5 -7.56 4.26 15.43
CA PHE A 5 -8.24 2.97 15.37
C PHE A 5 -7.54 1.99 16.33
N LYS A 6 -8.33 1.46 17.26
CA LYS A 6 -8.00 0.26 18.03
C LYS A 6 -7.66 -0.86 17.04
N ILE A 7 -6.41 -1.29 17.05
CA ILE A 7 -5.93 -2.43 16.29
C ILE A 7 -6.24 -3.68 17.13
N ASN A 8 -7.40 -4.28 16.88
CA ASN A 8 -7.93 -5.45 17.59
C ASN A 8 -8.29 -6.51 16.53
N ASP A 9 -7.60 -7.65 16.49
CA ASP A 9 -7.81 -8.79 15.56
C ASP A 9 -7.10 -8.71 14.18
N LYS A 10 -5.84 -8.27 14.15
CA LYS A 10 -4.99 -8.43 12.95
C LYS A 10 -4.40 -9.82 12.85
N ARG A 11 -4.44 -10.40 11.64
CA ARG A 11 -3.67 -11.62 11.31
C ARG A 11 -2.19 -11.29 11.09
N PHE A 12 -1.91 -10.18 10.41
CA PHE A 12 -0.56 -9.72 10.12
C PHE A 12 -0.40 -8.23 10.40
N ASP A 13 0.73 -7.85 10.98
CA ASP A 13 1.18 -6.47 11.12
C ASP A 13 2.70 -6.44 10.92
N SER A 14 3.17 -5.74 9.88
CA SER A 14 4.61 -5.64 9.62
C SER A 14 5.35 -4.78 10.66
N GLY A 15 4.63 -4.01 11.49
CA GLY A 15 5.22 -2.94 12.27
C GLY A 15 5.85 -1.87 11.37
N ASN A 16 6.90 -1.22 11.85
CA ASN A 16 7.58 -0.10 11.18
C ASN A 16 8.65 -0.59 10.19
N ILE A 17 8.25 -0.87 8.95
CA ILE A 17 9.12 -1.21 7.83
C ILE A 17 9.58 0.05 7.09
N LYS A 18 10.60 -0.05 6.24
CA LYS A 18 11.03 1.05 5.34
C LYS A 18 11.41 0.48 3.98
N THR A 19 10.41 -0.04 3.26
CA THR A 19 10.60 -0.68 1.96
C THR A 19 10.39 0.35 0.86
N LEU A 20 11.41 0.63 0.06
CA LEU A 20 11.28 1.49 -1.13
C LEU A 20 10.36 0.82 -2.14
N ILE A 21 9.30 1.52 -2.53
CA ILE A 21 8.40 1.12 -3.61
C ILE A 21 8.99 1.62 -4.93
N ASN A 22 9.36 0.71 -5.82
CA ASN A 22 9.93 1.04 -7.12
C ASN A 22 8.97 0.66 -8.27
N GLN A 23 9.42 0.85 -9.51
CA GLN A 23 8.59 0.67 -10.71
C GLN A 23 8.34 -0.81 -11.07
N ASN A 24 9.08 -1.73 -10.46
CA ASN A 24 8.87 -3.16 -10.62
C ASN A 24 7.83 -3.66 -9.62
N TRP A 25 7.12 -4.74 -9.97
CA TRP A 25 6.24 -5.41 -9.03
C TRP A 25 7.06 -6.07 -7.92
N GLN A 26 6.86 -5.61 -6.69
CA GLN A 26 7.52 -6.11 -5.49
C GLN A 26 6.52 -6.90 -4.65
N ASN A 27 6.89 -8.11 -4.23
CA ASN A 27 6.10 -8.91 -3.31
C ASN A 27 6.24 -8.33 -1.90
N ILE A 28 5.12 -8.02 -1.24
CA ILE A 28 5.11 -7.40 0.10
C ILE A 28 4.41 -8.24 1.16
N GLY A 29 3.71 -9.30 0.77
CA GLY A 29 3.11 -10.27 1.69
C GLY A 29 2.21 -11.25 0.97
N ASN A 30 1.49 -12.06 1.74
CA ASN A 30 0.54 -13.05 1.24
C ASN A 30 -0.81 -12.90 1.94
N ILE A 31 -1.89 -13.20 1.23
CA ILE A 31 -3.24 -13.32 1.78
C ILE A 31 -3.55 -14.78 2.14
N GLU A 32 -4.33 -14.94 3.21
CA GLU A 32 -4.99 -16.19 3.59
C GLU A 32 -6.49 -16.13 3.26
N THR A 33 -7.15 -17.28 3.29
CA THR A 33 -8.58 -17.40 2.93
C THR A 33 -9.52 -16.63 3.86
N SER A 34 -9.09 -16.34 5.08
CA SER A 34 -9.85 -15.58 6.07
C SER A 34 -9.64 -14.06 5.98
N ASP A 35 -8.68 -13.59 5.19
CA ASP A 35 -8.38 -12.17 5.08
C ASP A 35 -9.46 -11.44 4.27
N LYS A 36 -9.82 -10.23 4.69
CA LYS A 36 -10.73 -9.36 3.93
C LYS A 36 -10.13 -8.01 3.60
N PHE A 37 -9.24 -7.51 4.45
CA PHE A 37 -8.70 -6.16 4.34
C PHE A 37 -7.18 -6.13 4.39
N ILE A 38 -6.62 -5.20 3.63
CA ILE A 38 -5.22 -4.80 3.69
C ILE A 38 -5.18 -3.31 3.98
N ASN A 39 -4.49 -2.92 5.05
CA ASN A 39 -4.15 -1.54 5.32
C ASN A 39 -2.65 -1.32 5.03
N LEU A 40 -2.33 -0.27 4.29
CA LEU A 40 -0.98 0.18 3.99
C LEU A 40 -0.76 1.58 4.52
N VAL A 41 0.42 1.80 5.08
CA VAL A 41 0.91 3.13 5.43
C VAL A 41 2.08 3.46 4.51
N ILE A 42 1.92 4.48 3.68
CA ILE A 42 2.91 4.89 2.67
C ILE A 42 3.41 6.29 2.97
N PHE A 43 4.72 6.44 2.98
CA PHE A 43 5.40 7.71 3.18
C PHE A 43 6.01 8.19 1.84
N ASN A 44 6.10 9.50 1.66
CA ASN A 44 7.00 10.05 0.64
C ASN A 44 8.48 9.91 1.04
N LEU A 45 9.39 10.20 0.12
CA LEU A 45 10.84 10.02 0.29
C LEU A 45 11.39 10.63 1.59
N ASN A 46 10.98 11.85 1.88
CA ASN A 46 11.44 12.62 3.05
C ASN A 46 10.74 12.17 4.34
N GLY A 47 9.67 11.39 4.22
CA GLY A 47 8.90 10.86 5.33
C GLY A 47 8.05 11.88 6.09
N ASP A 48 7.88 13.08 5.54
CA ASP A 48 7.06 14.16 6.09
C ASP A 48 5.57 13.97 5.82
N LYS A 49 5.20 13.17 4.81
CA LYS A 49 3.80 12.87 4.50
C LYS A 49 3.54 11.37 4.56
N ALA A 50 2.63 10.99 5.45
CA ALA A 50 2.09 9.64 5.55
C ALA A 50 0.66 9.59 5.01
N LYS A 51 0.35 8.55 4.24
CA LYS A 51 -1.03 8.23 3.85
C LYS A 51 -1.36 6.79 4.19
N ASN A 52 -2.56 6.60 4.72
CA ASN A 52 -3.13 5.29 5.01
C ASN A 52 -4.07 4.90 3.86
N TYR A 53 -3.95 3.67 3.36
CA TYR A 53 -4.86 3.11 2.37
C TYR A 53 -5.43 1.81 2.89
N THR A 54 -6.75 1.67 2.84
CA THR A 54 -7.42 0.41 3.17
C THR A 54 -8.06 -0.14 1.91
N PHE A 55 -7.80 -1.40 1.61
CA PHE A 55 -8.35 -2.10 0.47
C PHE A 55 -9.10 -3.35 0.94
N HIS A 56 -10.27 -3.60 0.35
CA HIS A 56 -10.88 -4.93 0.41
C HIS A 56 -10.17 -5.85 -0.58
N ILE A 57 -9.82 -7.09 -0.19
CA ILE A 57 -9.01 -7.98 -1.04
C ILE A 57 -9.67 -8.29 -2.38
N ASP A 58 -11.00 -8.31 -2.44
CA ASP A 58 -11.74 -8.58 -3.68
C ASP A 58 -11.49 -7.51 -4.75
N ASN A 59 -11.21 -6.28 -4.34
CA ASN A 59 -10.91 -5.18 -5.27
C ASN A 59 -9.48 -5.28 -5.84
N LEU A 60 -8.65 -6.19 -5.32
CA LEU A 60 -7.24 -6.32 -5.68
C LEU A 60 -6.94 -7.52 -6.57
N LYS A 61 -7.96 -8.32 -6.92
CA LYS A 61 -7.82 -9.54 -7.74
C LYS A 61 -7.65 -9.26 -9.25
N PHE A 62 -7.55 -8.00 -9.65
CA PHE A 62 -7.31 -7.61 -11.06
C PHE A 62 -5.82 -7.69 -11.40
N ASN A 63 -5.50 -8.28 -12.56
CA ASN A 63 -4.10 -8.41 -13.04
C ASN A 63 -3.39 -7.06 -13.20
N GLU A 64 -4.13 -6.01 -13.57
CA GLU A 64 -3.61 -4.65 -13.75
C GLU A 64 -3.29 -3.95 -12.42
N GLY A 65 -3.93 -4.41 -11.33
CA GLY A 65 -3.84 -3.83 -9.98
C GLY A 65 -4.72 -2.60 -9.77
N PHE A 66 -4.97 -2.30 -8.50
CA PHE A 66 -5.73 -1.15 -8.06
C PHE A 66 -4.80 0.04 -7.85
N TYR A 67 -5.15 1.19 -8.44
CA TYR A 67 -4.36 2.42 -8.32
C TYR A 67 -4.62 3.15 -7.00
N PHE A 68 -3.57 3.65 -6.35
CA PHE A 68 -3.67 4.54 -5.21
C PHE A 68 -2.80 5.80 -5.40
N LEU A 69 -3.28 6.94 -4.86
CA LEU A 69 -2.72 8.26 -5.09
C LEU A 69 -1.97 8.81 -3.87
N VAL A 70 -0.64 8.87 -3.93
CA VAL A 70 0.19 9.37 -2.83
C VAL A 70 0.33 10.89 -2.86
N ASN A 71 0.64 11.48 -4.01
CA ASN A 71 0.74 12.92 -4.15
C ASN A 71 -0.02 13.42 -5.38
N SER A 72 -0.69 14.55 -5.23
CA SER A 72 -1.30 15.28 -6.32
C SER A 72 -0.88 16.72 -6.13
N THR A 73 0.10 17.15 -6.93
CA THR A 73 0.56 18.53 -6.94
C THR A 73 0.16 19.13 -8.28
N GLN A 74 -0.57 20.24 -8.24
CA GLN A 74 -0.95 20.98 -9.44
C GLN A 74 0.31 21.35 -10.24
N GLY A 75 0.34 21.01 -11.54
CA GLY A 75 1.47 21.25 -12.44
C GLY A 75 2.59 20.20 -12.40
N PHE A 76 2.59 19.27 -11.45
CA PHE A 76 3.58 18.18 -11.33
C PHE A 76 2.98 16.79 -11.58
N GLY A 77 1.65 16.68 -11.67
CA GLY A 77 0.96 15.43 -11.98
C GLY A 77 0.54 14.62 -10.74
N TYR A 78 0.05 13.41 -10.99
CA TYR A 78 -0.37 12.44 -9.98
C TYR A 78 0.73 11.41 -9.79
N SER A 79 1.25 11.29 -8.56
CA SER A 79 2.21 10.25 -8.23
C SER A 79 1.63 9.29 -7.20
N GLY A 80 1.80 8.00 -7.46
CA GLY A 80 1.14 6.96 -6.71
C GLY A 80 1.70 5.59 -7.04
N GLY A 81 0.85 4.58 -6.92
CA GLY A 81 1.25 3.22 -7.22
C GLY A 81 0.06 2.32 -7.49
N TYR A 82 0.39 1.07 -7.75
CA TYR A 82 -0.57 0.01 -7.94
C TYR A 82 -0.33 -1.07 -6.89
N ILE A 83 -1.41 -1.62 -6.37
CA ILE A 83 -1.42 -2.82 -5.52
C ILE A 83 -2.28 -3.89 -6.18
N ARG A 84 -1.84 -5.15 -6.17
CA ARG A 84 -2.62 -6.28 -6.67
C ARG A 84 -2.37 -7.55 -5.86
N ILE A 85 -3.23 -8.54 -6.06
CA ILE A 85 -3.05 -9.89 -5.56
C ILE A 85 -2.94 -10.84 -6.75
N VAL A 86 -1.83 -11.56 -6.85
CA VAL A 86 -1.60 -12.60 -7.87
C VAL A 86 -1.22 -13.89 -7.17
N ASN A 87 -1.98 -14.95 -7.39
CA ASN A 87 -1.75 -16.26 -6.76
C ASN A 87 -1.61 -16.21 -5.23
N GLY A 88 -2.41 -15.36 -4.57
CA GLY A 88 -2.36 -15.17 -3.12
C GLY A 88 -1.24 -14.25 -2.62
N THR A 89 -0.36 -13.76 -3.48
CA THR A 89 0.72 -12.83 -3.12
C THR A 89 0.32 -11.39 -3.39
N ILE A 90 0.50 -10.52 -2.39
CA ILE A 90 0.31 -9.08 -2.48
C ILE A 90 1.53 -8.48 -3.16
N GLN A 91 1.31 -7.75 -4.25
CA GLN A 91 2.34 -7.06 -4.99
C GLN A 91 2.06 -5.55 -5.03
N ILE A 92 3.11 -4.75 -4.96
CA ILE A 92 3.04 -3.29 -5.09
C ILE A 92 4.10 -2.78 -6.07
N ARG A 93 3.81 -1.66 -6.73
CA ARG A 93 4.78 -0.87 -7.49
C ARG A 93 4.37 0.59 -7.52
N CYS A 94 5.30 1.51 -7.79
CA CYS A 94 4.99 2.91 -8.06
C CYS A 94 4.73 3.14 -9.55
N THR A 95 4.12 4.28 -9.88
CA THR A 95 4.00 4.78 -11.25
C THR A 95 5.37 5.16 -11.83
N SER A 96 5.47 5.27 -13.16
CA SER A 96 6.72 5.54 -13.89
C SER A 96 7.37 6.91 -13.60
N ASP A 97 6.79 7.74 -12.75
CA ASP A 97 7.37 9.02 -12.35
C ASP A 97 8.50 8.78 -11.32
N SER A 98 9.73 8.71 -11.83
CA SER A 98 10.96 8.52 -11.04
C SER A 98 11.28 9.67 -10.09
N ASN A 99 10.60 10.82 -10.22
CA ASN A 99 10.83 11.97 -9.33
C ASN A 99 10.20 11.75 -7.94
N HIS A 100 9.34 10.74 -7.79
CA HIS A 100 8.65 10.45 -6.54
C HIS A 100 9.00 9.06 -6.02
N SER A 101 9.84 9.03 -4.98
CA SER A 101 10.12 7.81 -4.22
C SER A 101 9.15 7.70 -3.04
N PHE A 102 8.58 6.51 -2.86
CA PHE A 102 7.66 6.21 -1.77
C PHE A 102 8.16 5.03 -0.95
N TYR A 103 7.89 5.05 0.36
CA TYR A 103 8.22 3.96 1.25
C TYR A 103 6.95 3.34 1.82
N LEU A 104 6.83 2.03 1.72
CA LEU A 104 5.90 1.28 2.57
C LEU A 104 6.46 1.28 3.99
N ARG A 105 5.68 1.79 4.94
CA ARG A 105 6.05 1.96 6.36
C ARG A 105 5.36 1.00 7.29
N SER A 106 4.15 0.58 6.96
CA SER A 106 3.55 -0.59 7.58
C SER A 106 2.49 -1.20 6.68
N MET A 107 2.24 -2.48 6.88
CA MET A 107 1.18 -3.24 6.25
C MET A 107 0.50 -4.08 7.31
N GLN A 108 -0.82 -4.09 7.25
CA GLN A 108 -1.67 -4.82 8.17
C GLN A 108 -2.69 -5.61 7.37
N ILE A 109 -2.92 -6.87 7.76
CA ILE A 109 -3.88 -7.75 7.10
C ILE A 109 -4.81 -8.33 8.16
N TYR A 110 -6.10 -8.24 7.89
CA TYR A 110 -7.15 -8.60 8.84
C TYR A 110 -8.46 -8.98 8.14
N ASN A 111 -9.37 -9.56 8.91
CA ASN A 111 -10.73 -9.95 8.49
C ASN A 111 -11.72 -8.78 8.58
#